data_AF-A0A9W8DYW1-F1
#
_entry.id   AF-A0A9W8DYW1-F1
#
_cell.length_a   1.000
_cell.length_b   1.000
_cell.length_c   1.000
_cell.angle_alpha   90.00
_cell.angle_beta   90.00
_cell.angle_gamma   90.00
#
_symmetry.space_group_name_H-M   'P 1'
#
loop_
_entity.id
_entity.type
_entity.pdbx_description
1 polymer ?
#
loop_
_entity_poly.entity_id
_entity_poly.type
_entity_poly.pdbx_seq_one_letter_code
_entity_poly.pdbx_strand_id
1 'polypeptide(L)'
;MTLTHRTGATPPGVSPTKDHAPCNDREDREVPSGRSLFHIPGTWVAQLHTGFAYSAFAVAFVVACYTHYEKIVRNEFFGYPQEWLPSVSATIGDRYPARALFQILIALTAGPRFLLVLLWFALCRSSPRGRQSWTPNLLLGIALVRTISCGGWVYITSSDDHNTHDVAMITYMLCTLPYMAWMLRTTSYTPLAFTDARGLRIAKKWRWITCLAFFGTIVPLVYFFIQHKVHHVAGAYSIYAIFEWSLIILDVAFDAAAMYEFSLVDIIIKESTSATKKADDPLAGRFGPGELSKASGRQWGSVVTTLFSASHRHFLADTYMAFVFWTLFTALGA
;
A
#
# COMPACT_ATOMS: atom_id res chain seq x y z
N MET A 1 30.91 -49.33 -62.11
CA MET A 1 29.95 -48.22 -62.29
C MET A 1 30.77 -46.95 -62.55
N THR A 2 30.85 -46.58 -63.84
CA THR A 2 30.88 -45.21 -64.42
C THR A 2 31.69 -44.13 -63.65
N LEU A 3 32.90 -43.76 -64.09
CA LEU A 3 33.25 -42.69 -65.07
C LEU A 3 32.74 -41.30 -64.59
N THR A 4 33.44 -40.17 -64.57
CA THR A 4 34.63 -39.59 -65.27
C THR A 4 34.82 -38.19 -64.65
N HIS A 5 36.03 -37.75 -64.26
CA HIS A 5 37.03 -36.99 -65.04
C HIS A 5 36.75 -35.48 -65.26
N ARG A 6 37.83 -34.69 -65.12
CA ARG A 6 38.14 -33.31 -65.60
C ARG A 6 37.87 -32.15 -64.63
N THR A 7 38.82 -31.34 -64.13
CA THR A 7 40.06 -30.64 -64.58
C THR A 7 39.86 -29.15 -64.92
N GLY A 8 40.74 -28.30 -64.39
CA GLY A 8 41.13 -26.97 -64.90
C GLY A 8 40.47 -25.79 -64.17
N ALA A 9 41.06 -24.61 -63.93
CA ALA A 9 42.41 -24.03 -64.05
C ALA A 9 42.29 -22.57 -63.50
N THR A 10 43.34 -22.02 -62.87
CA THR A 10 43.55 -20.56 -62.55
C THR A 10 44.28 -19.86 -63.73
N PRO A 11 44.65 -18.53 -63.76
CA PRO A 11 44.40 -17.29 -62.97
C PRO A 11 44.04 -16.09 -63.95
N PRO A 12 44.39 -14.76 -63.81
CA PRO A 12 44.88 -13.90 -62.70
C PRO A 12 44.05 -12.59 -62.47
N GLY A 13 44.45 -11.79 -61.48
CA GLY A 13 43.63 -10.74 -60.87
C GLY A 13 43.65 -9.33 -61.47
N VAL A 14 42.84 -8.46 -60.87
CA VAL A 14 42.88 -6.99 -60.92
C VAL A 14 42.27 -6.45 -59.62
N SER A 15 43.04 -5.72 -58.82
CA SER A 15 42.54 -4.73 -57.85
C SER A 15 42.27 -3.41 -58.59
N PRO A 16 41.29 -2.56 -58.22
CA PRO A 16 41.59 -1.53 -57.20
C PRO A 16 40.39 -0.94 -56.40
N THR A 17 40.72 -0.45 -55.19
CA THR A 17 40.26 0.80 -54.52
C THR A 17 38.79 1.09 -54.15
N LYS A 18 38.61 1.46 -52.85
CA LYS A 18 37.94 2.67 -52.28
C LYS A 18 36.49 2.96 -52.77
N ASP A 19 35.44 3.13 -51.96
CA ASP A 19 35.28 3.84 -50.68
C ASP A 19 34.03 3.28 -49.97
N HIS A 20 34.12 2.92 -48.69
CA HIS A 20 32.96 2.78 -47.82
C HIS A 20 32.98 3.91 -46.81
N ALA A 21 32.14 4.92 -47.04
CA ALA A 21 31.78 5.91 -46.03
C ALA A 21 31.06 5.21 -44.86
N PRO A 22 31.46 5.41 -43.60
CA PRO A 22 30.67 4.92 -42.48
C PRO A 22 29.41 5.78 -42.34
N CYS A 23 28.27 5.09 -42.28
CA CYS A 23 26.96 5.67 -42.02
C CYS A 23 26.97 6.31 -40.63
N ASN A 24 26.66 7.60 -40.60
CA ASN A 24 26.53 8.49 -39.46
C ASN A 24 26.01 7.80 -38.19
N ASP A 25 26.82 7.84 -37.13
CA ASP A 25 26.40 7.51 -35.78
C ASP A 25 25.17 8.35 -35.43
N ARG A 26 24.06 7.67 -35.13
CA ARG A 26 22.98 8.31 -34.38
C ARG A 26 23.55 8.57 -32.99
N GLU A 27 23.90 9.81 -32.72
CA GLU A 27 24.01 10.31 -31.36
C GLU A 27 22.74 9.91 -30.61
N ASP A 28 22.88 8.89 -29.77
CA ASP A 28 21.98 8.66 -28.67
C ASP A 28 21.97 9.97 -27.86
N ARG A 29 20.92 10.78 -28.05
CA ARG A 29 20.68 11.93 -27.20
C ARG A 29 20.50 11.40 -25.78
N GLU A 30 21.59 11.39 -25.00
CA GLU A 30 21.53 11.25 -23.57
C GLU A 30 20.62 12.35 -23.04
N VAL A 31 19.38 11.98 -22.71
CA VAL A 31 18.51 12.82 -21.90
C VAL A 31 19.28 13.02 -20.59
N PRO A 32 19.63 14.26 -20.19
CA PRO A 32 20.40 14.50 -18.99
C PRO A 32 19.65 13.88 -17.81
N SER A 33 20.19 12.76 -17.31
CA SER A 33 19.55 11.98 -16.27
C SER A 33 19.70 12.75 -14.97
N GLY A 34 18.62 13.40 -14.54
CA GLY A 34 18.57 14.08 -13.26
C GLY A 34 19.06 13.13 -12.16
N ARG A 35 19.94 13.64 -11.29
CA ARG A 35 20.57 12.86 -10.22
C ARG A 35 19.50 12.19 -9.35
N SER A 36 19.65 10.89 -9.08
CA SER A 36 18.78 10.19 -8.12
C SER A 36 19.12 10.67 -6.70
N LEU A 37 18.11 11.24 -6.03
CA LEU A 37 18.25 11.75 -4.67
C LEU A 37 18.04 10.63 -3.63
N PHE A 38 17.01 9.80 -3.84
CA PHE A 38 16.64 8.70 -2.95
C PHE A 38 16.10 7.50 -3.72
N HIS A 39 16.39 6.31 -3.20
CA HIS A 39 15.89 5.01 -3.65
C HIS A 39 15.13 4.34 -2.50
N ILE A 40 13.88 3.97 -2.75
CA ILE A 40 13.01 3.31 -1.77
C ILE A 40 12.48 2.01 -2.40
N PRO A 41 12.66 0.85 -1.77
CA PRO A 41 12.11 -0.40 -2.28
C PRO A 41 10.58 -0.35 -2.25
N GLY A 42 9.92 -0.82 -3.32
CA GLY A 42 8.46 -0.85 -3.41
C GLY A 42 7.80 -1.72 -2.34
N THR A 43 8.50 -2.70 -1.79
CA THR A 43 8.02 -3.59 -0.73
C THR A 43 7.58 -2.83 0.52
N TRP A 44 8.20 -1.68 0.82
CA TRP A 44 7.83 -0.81 1.94
C TRP A 44 6.37 -0.39 1.88
N VAL A 45 5.79 -0.21 0.69
CA VAL A 45 4.39 0.19 0.55
C VAL A 45 3.45 -0.88 1.11
N ALA A 46 3.67 -2.15 0.74
CA ALA A 46 2.88 -3.26 1.26
C ALA A 46 3.15 -3.51 2.75
N GLN A 47 4.40 -3.37 3.19
CA GLN A 47 4.79 -3.55 4.59
C GLN A 47 4.20 -2.48 5.50
N LEU A 48 4.25 -1.20 5.11
CA LEU A 48 3.66 -0.09 5.87
C LEU A 48 2.14 -0.21 5.93
N HIS A 49 1.48 -0.53 4.80
CA HIS A 49 0.04 -0.81 4.77
C HIS A 49 -0.33 -1.92 5.78
N THR A 50 0.34 -3.06 5.67
CA THR A 50 0.05 -4.24 6.49
C THR A 50 0.36 -3.99 7.97
N GLY A 51 1.51 -3.37 8.25
CA GLY A 51 1.97 -3.07 9.60
C GLY A 51 1.06 -2.08 10.31
N PHE A 52 0.71 -0.96 9.67
CA PHE A 52 -0.21 0.01 10.26
C PHE A 52 -1.63 -0.53 10.41
N ALA A 53 -2.14 -1.29 9.42
CA ALA A 53 -3.46 -1.90 9.51
C ALA A 53 -3.55 -2.88 10.70
N TYR A 54 -2.63 -3.84 10.82
CA TYR A 54 -2.65 -4.77 11.95
C TYR A 54 -2.39 -4.08 13.29
N SER A 55 -1.51 -3.09 13.33
CA SER A 55 -1.27 -2.31 14.54
C SER A 55 -2.53 -1.55 14.97
N ALA A 56 -3.28 -0.98 14.03
CA ALA A 56 -4.53 -0.27 14.32
C ALA A 56 -5.52 -1.19 15.05
N PHE A 57 -5.80 -2.35 14.46
CA PHE A 57 -6.74 -3.33 15.02
C PHE A 57 -6.24 -3.92 16.35
N ALA A 58 -4.95 -4.25 16.46
CA ALA A 58 -4.38 -4.82 17.69
C ALA A 58 -4.37 -3.81 18.84
N VAL A 59 -3.93 -2.57 18.59
CA VAL A 59 -3.92 -1.51 19.61
C VAL A 59 -5.33 -1.18 20.04
N ALA A 60 -6.28 -1.05 19.10
CA ALA A 60 -7.68 -0.82 19.42
C ALA A 60 -8.24 -1.93 20.32
N PHE A 61 -8.02 -3.20 19.96
CA PHE A 61 -8.47 -4.35 20.73
C PHE A 61 -7.91 -4.37 22.15
N VAL A 62 -6.58 -4.23 22.31
CA VAL A 62 -5.94 -4.26 23.63
C VAL A 62 -6.43 -3.10 24.50
N VAL A 63 -6.48 -1.88 23.95
CA VAL A 63 -6.89 -0.69 24.70
C VAL A 63 -8.37 -0.73 25.04
N ALA A 64 -9.23 -1.20 24.13
CA ALA A 64 -10.66 -1.33 24.37
C ALA A 64 -10.94 -2.37 25.47
N CYS A 65 -10.29 -3.54 25.40
CA CYS A 65 -10.38 -4.56 26.43
C CYS A 65 -9.82 -4.07 27.78
N TYR A 66 -8.74 -3.29 27.80
CA TYR A 66 -8.20 -2.77 29.05
C TYR A 66 -9.11 -1.71 29.71
N THR A 67 -9.75 -0.85 28.91
CA THR A 67 -10.47 0.31 29.43
C THR A 67 -11.97 0.09 29.59
N HIS A 68 -12.59 -0.73 28.74
CA HIS A 68 -14.06 -0.78 28.60
C HIS A 68 -14.62 -2.18 28.32
N TYR A 69 -13.92 -3.25 28.71
CA TYR A 69 -14.27 -4.65 28.39
C TYR A 69 -15.76 -5.00 28.50
N GLU A 70 -16.36 -4.86 29.68
CA GLU A 70 -17.77 -5.24 29.90
C GLU A 70 -18.75 -4.46 29.02
N LYS A 71 -18.37 -3.25 28.60
CA LYS A 71 -19.21 -2.38 27.78
C LYS A 71 -19.12 -2.73 26.30
N ILE A 72 -17.95 -3.13 25.81
CA ILE A 72 -17.72 -3.48 24.40
C ILE A 72 -18.15 -4.91 24.07
N VAL A 73 -18.20 -5.78 25.07
CA VAL A 73 -18.63 -7.19 24.92
C VAL A 73 -20.17 -7.31 25.00
N ARG A 74 -20.84 -6.29 25.53
CA ARG A 74 -22.30 -6.28 25.68
C ARG A 74 -22.99 -6.11 24.32
N ASN A 75 -23.95 -6.99 24.05
CA ASN A 75 -24.89 -6.83 22.94
C ASN A 75 -26.25 -6.32 23.44
N GLU A 76 -27.27 -6.32 22.57
CA GLU A 76 -28.62 -5.82 22.88
C GLU A 76 -29.34 -6.63 23.99
N PHE A 77 -29.02 -7.92 24.13
CA PHE A 77 -29.74 -8.88 24.98
C PHE A 77 -28.91 -9.40 26.16
N PHE A 78 -27.60 -9.57 25.98
CA PHE A 78 -26.67 -10.21 26.90
C PHE A 78 -25.40 -9.37 27.07
N GLY A 79 -24.73 -9.59 28.19
CA GLY A 79 -23.39 -9.05 28.46
C GLY A 79 -22.49 -10.14 29.03
N TYR A 80 -21.40 -9.72 29.66
CA TYR A 80 -20.55 -10.63 30.41
C TYR A 80 -21.34 -11.27 31.57
N PRO A 81 -21.23 -12.59 31.82
CA PRO A 81 -20.25 -13.55 31.28
C PRO A 81 -20.67 -14.35 30.04
N GLN A 82 -21.92 -14.21 29.57
CA GLN A 82 -22.41 -14.97 28.40
C GLN A 82 -21.69 -14.54 27.13
N GLU A 83 -21.52 -13.24 26.96
CA GLU A 83 -20.67 -12.67 25.94
C GLU A 83 -19.28 -12.40 26.53
N TRP A 84 -18.25 -12.68 25.75
CA TRP A 84 -16.85 -12.64 26.19
C TRP A 84 -15.88 -12.15 25.11
N LEU A 85 -16.31 -11.98 23.86
CA LEU A 85 -15.50 -11.38 22.81
C LEU A 85 -16.26 -10.22 22.15
N PRO A 86 -15.67 -9.01 22.09
CA PRO A 86 -16.33 -7.85 21.47
C PRO A 86 -16.25 -7.94 19.95
N SER A 87 -17.30 -7.46 19.27
CA SER A 87 -17.30 -7.28 17.81
C SER A 87 -16.25 -6.26 17.37
N VAL A 88 -15.90 -6.30 16.08
CA VAL A 88 -14.95 -5.35 15.49
C VAL A 88 -15.49 -3.92 15.65
N SER A 89 -16.77 -3.68 15.30
CA SER A 89 -17.38 -2.35 15.38
C SER A 89 -17.43 -1.79 16.81
N ALA A 90 -17.78 -2.62 17.81
CA ALA A 90 -17.80 -2.18 19.21
C ALA A 90 -16.39 -1.82 19.72
N THR A 91 -15.39 -2.58 19.28
CA THR A 91 -13.99 -2.40 19.69
C THR A 91 -13.39 -1.10 19.16
N ILE A 92 -13.65 -0.77 17.90
CA ILE A 92 -13.02 0.38 17.22
C ILE A 92 -13.86 1.66 17.27
N GLY A 93 -15.18 1.55 17.46
CA GLY A 93 -16.13 2.64 17.23
C GLY A 93 -16.69 3.30 18.49
N ASP A 94 -16.79 2.57 19.60
CA ASP A 94 -17.69 3.02 20.67
C ASP A 94 -17.07 4.04 21.61
N ARG A 95 -15.78 3.90 21.96
CA ARG A 95 -15.24 4.61 23.13
C ARG A 95 -13.80 5.11 22.96
N TYR A 96 -13.56 6.28 23.53
CA TYR A 96 -12.22 6.79 23.83
C TYR A 96 -11.56 5.93 24.93
N PRO A 97 -10.25 5.65 24.88
CA PRO A 97 -9.25 6.09 23.91
C PRO A 97 -9.04 5.16 22.70
N ALA A 98 -9.61 3.95 22.71
CA ALA A 98 -9.40 2.95 21.67
C ALA A 98 -9.79 3.46 20.27
N ARG A 99 -10.95 4.11 20.15
CA ARG A 99 -11.43 4.72 18.90
C ARG A 99 -10.43 5.72 18.31
N ALA A 100 -9.92 6.64 19.12
CA ALA A 100 -9.01 7.69 18.66
C ALA A 100 -7.67 7.10 18.17
N LEU A 101 -7.12 6.15 18.91
CA LEU A 101 -5.88 5.46 18.53
C LEU A 101 -6.05 4.65 17.24
N PHE A 102 -7.19 3.96 17.09
CA PHE A 102 -7.54 3.24 15.87
C PHE A 102 -7.58 4.17 14.66
N GLN A 103 -8.34 5.26 14.75
CA GLN A 103 -8.52 6.21 13.65
C GLN A 103 -7.21 6.86 13.22
N ILE A 104 -6.32 7.22 14.17
CA ILE A 104 -4.99 7.77 13.86
C ILE A 104 -4.16 6.75 13.08
N LEU A 105 -4.12 5.48 13.51
CA LEU A 105 -3.34 4.44 12.83
C LEU A 105 -3.92 4.09 11.45
N ILE A 106 -5.24 4.12 11.29
CA ILE A 106 -5.87 3.96 9.97
C ILE A 106 -5.59 5.18 9.06
N ALA A 107 -5.55 6.40 9.60
CA ALA A 107 -5.13 7.58 8.85
C ALA A 107 -3.73 7.41 8.25
N LEU A 108 -2.79 6.89 9.05
CA LEU A 108 -1.43 6.56 8.61
C LEU A 108 -1.41 5.42 7.57
N THR A 109 -2.36 4.48 7.66
CA THR A 109 -2.53 3.38 6.70
C THR A 109 -3.05 3.87 5.33
N ALA A 110 -3.81 4.97 5.29
CA ALA A 110 -4.45 5.46 4.08
C ALA A 110 -3.45 5.80 2.97
N GLY A 111 -2.33 6.45 3.29
CA GLY A 111 -1.28 6.79 2.32
C GLY A 111 -0.71 5.55 1.61
N PRO A 112 -0.13 4.58 2.36
CA PRO A 112 0.30 3.30 1.81
C PRO A 112 -0.80 2.55 1.05
N ARG A 113 -2.07 2.61 1.51
CA ARG A 113 -3.19 1.96 0.82
C ARG A 113 -3.42 2.50 -0.59
N PHE A 114 -3.52 3.82 -0.74
CA PHE A 114 -3.69 4.43 -2.06
C PHE A 114 -2.49 4.18 -2.97
N LEU A 115 -1.27 4.23 -2.40
CA LEU A 115 -0.05 3.93 -3.15
C LEU A 115 0.00 2.47 -3.60
N LEU A 116 -0.44 1.51 -2.77
CA LEU A 116 -0.55 0.09 -3.15
C LEU A 116 -1.47 -0.08 -4.36
N VAL A 117 -2.65 0.55 -4.34
CA VAL A 117 -3.60 0.50 -5.45
C VAL A 117 -3.02 1.11 -6.73
N LEU A 118 -2.34 2.26 -6.62
CA LEU A 118 -1.71 2.94 -7.76
C LEU A 118 -0.55 2.12 -8.34
N LEU A 119 0.33 1.58 -7.50
CA LEU A 119 1.44 0.75 -7.93
C LEU A 119 0.95 -0.53 -8.59
N TRP A 120 -0.08 -1.17 -8.04
CA TRP A 120 -0.69 -2.34 -8.66
C TRP A 120 -1.21 -2.03 -10.06
N PHE A 121 -1.91 -0.90 -10.22
CA PHE A 121 -2.38 -0.43 -11.52
C PHE A 121 -1.22 -0.19 -12.50
N ALA A 122 -0.19 0.54 -12.07
CA ALA A 122 0.99 0.83 -12.88
C ALA A 122 1.72 -0.45 -13.33
N LEU A 123 1.88 -1.42 -12.41
CA LEU A 123 2.47 -2.73 -12.71
C LEU A 123 1.66 -3.54 -13.71
N CYS A 124 0.33 -3.51 -13.63
CA CYS A 124 -0.49 -4.16 -14.63
C CYS A 124 -0.33 -3.50 -16.01
N ARG A 125 -0.23 -2.16 -16.06
CA ARG A 125 -0.13 -1.39 -17.32
C ARG A 125 1.25 -1.45 -17.98
N SER A 126 2.30 -1.76 -17.21
CA SER A 126 3.66 -1.91 -17.74
C SER A 126 3.77 -3.14 -18.67
N SER A 127 3.01 -4.20 -18.39
CA SER A 127 2.94 -5.41 -19.21
C SER A 127 2.07 -5.25 -20.46
N PRO A 128 2.44 -5.82 -21.62
CA PRO A 128 1.62 -5.79 -22.83
C PRO A 128 0.20 -6.33 -22.62
N ARG A 129 0.04 -7.42 -21.86
CA ARG A 129 -1.26 -8.05 -21.58
C ARG A 129 -2.19 -7.15 -20.78
N GLY A 130 -1.67 -6.52 -19.73
CA GLY A 130 -2.47 -5.59 -18.93
C GLY A 130 -2.71 -4.27 -19.64
N ARG A 131 -1.85 -3.88 -20.60
CA ARG A 131 -2.07 -2.68 -21.41
C ARG A 131 -3.27 -2.80 -22.37
N GLN A 132 -3.47 -3.99 -22.93
CA GLN A 132 -4.58 -4.27 -23.85
C GLN A 132 -5.89 -4.63 -23.14
N SER A 133 -5.83 -4.96 -21.84
CA SER A 133 -7.00 -5.35 -21.06
C SER A 133 -7.66 -4.15 -20.37
N TRP A 134 -8.98 -4.15 -20.31
CA TRP A 134 -9.78 -3.21 -19.51
C TRP A 134 -9.77 -3.54 -18.00
N THR A 135 -9.37 -4.76 -17.64
CA THR A 135 -9.46 -5.26 -16.26
C THR A 135 -8.65 -4.47 -15.22
N PRO A 136 -7.46 -3.89 -15.50
CA PRO A 136 -6.76 -3.05 -14.53
C PRO A 136 -7.51 -1.75 -14.22
N ASN A 137 -8.20 -1.16 -15.20
CA ASN A 137 -9.00 0.05 -14.99
C ASN A 137 -10.22 -0.26 -14.09
N LEU A 138 -10.91 -1.38 -14.36
CA LEU A 138 -12.00 -1.83 -13.49
C LEU A 138 -11.50 -2.10 -12.07
N LEU A 139 -10.39 -2.82 -11.92
CA LEU A 139 -9.81 -3.12 -10.62
C LEU A 139 -9.43 -1.86 -9.86
N LEU A 140 -8.87 -0.85 -10.54
CA LEU A 140 -8.58 0.45 -9.94
C LEU A 140 -9.86 1.12 -9.41
N GLY A 141 -10.92 1.17 -10.20
CA GLY A 141 -12.21 1.72 -9.78
C GLY A 141 -12.78 1.02 -8.55
N ILE A 142 -12.83 -0.31 -8.57
CA ILE A 142 -13.31 -1.12 -7.42
C ILE A 142 -12.42 -0.89 -6.19
N ALA A 143 -11.10 -0.85 -6.37
CA ALA A 143 -10.15 -0.65 -5.29
C ALA A 143 -10.28 0.74 -4.63
N LEU A 144 -10.57 1.78 -5.42
CA LEU A 144 -10.82 3.12 -4.91
C LEU A 144 -12.13 3.17 -4.12
N VAL A 145 -13.22 2.62 -4.66
CA VAL A 145 -14.51 2.55 -3.95
C VAL A 145 -14.36 1.74 -2.65
N ARG A 146 -13.68 0.59 -2.68
CA ARG A 146 -13.35 -0.20 -1.48
C ARG A 146 -12.57 0.64 -0.47
N THR A 147 -11.52 1.35 -0.90
CA THR A 147 -10.67 2.14 0.00
C THR A 147 -11.42 3.31 0.63
N ILE A 148 -12.25 4.02 -0.14
CA ILE A 148 -13.07 5.13 0.37
C ILE A 148 -14.13 4.62 1.33
N SER A 149 -14.81 3.51 0.98
CA SER A 149 -15.81 2.87 1.85
C SER A 149 -15.19 2.41 3.17
N CYS A 150 -13.92 1.98 3.16
CA CYS A 150 -13.16 1.67 4.37
C CYS A 150 -13.04 2.88 5.30
N GLY A 151 -12.63 4.03 4.76
CA GLY A 151 -12.65 5.29 5.51
C GLY A 151 -14.05 5.62 6.04
N GLY A 152 -15.09 5.38 5.24
CA GLY A 152 -16.48 5.57 5.64
C GLY A 152 -16.83 4.87 6.95
N TRP A 153 -16.70 3.54 7.02
CA TRP A 153 -17.10 2.78 8.21
C TRP A 153 -16.12 2.92 9.40
N VAL A 154 -14.87 3.32 9.16
CA VAL A 154 -13.88 3.59 10.21
C VAL A 154 -14.09 4.94 10.90
N TYR A 155 -14.39 5.99 10.13
CA TYR A 155 -14.54 7.34 10.68
C TYR A 155 -15.97 7.66 11.10
N ILE A 156 -16.95 7.13 10.37
CA ILE A 156 -18.37 7.19 10.75
C ILE A 156 -18.65 5.90 11.52
N THR A 157 -18.55 5.99 12.84
CA THR A 157 -18.64 4.81 13.71
C THR A 157 -20.09 4.37 13.86
N SER A 158 -20.30 3.09 14.19
CA SER A 158 -21.63 2.54 14.49
C SER A 158 -22.36 3.25 15.63
N SER A 159 -21.59 3.87 16.54
CA SER A 159 -22.10 4.69 17.64
C SER A 159 -22.51 6.10 17.21
N ASP A 160 -21.97 6.66 16.12
CA ASP A 160 -22.31 8.01 15.65
C ASP A 160 -23.50 8.00 14.68
N ASP A 161 -23.43 7.16 13.65
CA ASP A 161 -24.50 6.98 12.65
C ASP A 161 -24.47 5.55 12.11
N HIS A 162 -25.34 4.72 12.66
CA HIS A 162 -25.45 3.31 12.33
C HIS A 162 -25.77 3.06 10.85
N ASN A 163 -26.66 3.88 10.25
CA ASN A 163 -27.10 3.65 8.87
C ASN A 163 -25.97 3.92 7.88
N THR A 164 -25.27 5.04 8.05
CA THR A 164 -24.15 5.38 7.17
C THR A 164 -22.97 4.43 7.37
N HIS A 165 -22.70 4.03 8.62
CA HIS A 165 -21.69 3.01 8.94
C HIS A 165 -21.96 1.69 8.21
N ASP A 166 -23.19 1.17 8.30
CA ASP A 166 -23.57 -0.10 7.68
C ASP A 166 -23.53 -0.04 6.15
N VAL A 167 -24.00 1.06 5.55
CA VAL A 167 -23.90 1.24 4.09
C VAL A 167 -22.45 1.25 3.63
N ALA A 168 -21.56 1.92 4.36
CA ALA A 168 -20.13 1.94 4.05
C ALA A 168 -19.48 0.56 4.23
N MET A 169 -19.83 -0.17 5.29
CA MET A 169 -19.32 -1.52 5.56
C MET A 169 -19.81 -2.54 4.52
N ILE A 170 -21.10 -2.52 4.17
CA ILE A 170 -21.67 -3.41 3.15
C ILE A 170 -21.04 -3.10 1.79
N THR A 171 -20.90 -1.82 1.44
CA THR A 171 -20.23 -1.41 0.19
C THR A 171 -18.79 -1.91 0.16
N TYR A 172 -18.07 -1.80 1.28
CA TYR A 172 -16.72 -2.35 1.44
C TYR A 172 -16.70 -3.86 1.19
N MET A 173 -17.59 -4.60 1.85
CA MET A 173 -17.68 -6.06 1.74
C MET A 173 -18.00 -6.51 0.31
N LEU A 174 -19.01 -5.88 -0.32
CA LEU A 174 -19.41 -6.15 -1.70
C LEU A 174 -18.31 -5.82 -2.71
N CYS A 175 -17.53 -4.75 -2.48
CA CYS A 175 -16.38 -4.42 -3.33
C CYS A 175 -15.18 -5.35 -3.09
N THR A 176 -15.06 -5.95 -1.91
CA THR A 176 -13.96 -6.85 -1.56
C THR A 176 -14.00 -8.14 -2.38
N LEU A 177 -15.20 -8.69 -2.65
CA LEU A 177 -15.36 -9.91 -3.46
C LEU A 177 -14.80 -9.78 -4.89
N PRO A 178 -15.24 -8.80 -5.72
CA PRO A 178 -14.69 -8.62 -7.05
C PRO A 178 -13.25 -8.11 -7.01
N TYR A 179 -12.85 -7.33 -5.99
CA TYR A 179 -11.46 -6.91 -5.81
C TYR A 179 -10.51 -8.11 -5.68
N MET A 180 -10.80 -9.05 -4.77
CA MET A 180 -9.96 -10.22 -4.57
C MET A 180 -9.89 -11.10 -5.83
N ALA A 181 -11.05 -11.37 -6.45
CA ALA A 181 -11.12 -12.18 -7.67
C ALA A 181 -10.37 -11.55 -8.87
N TRP A 182 -10.50 -10.23 -9.07
CA TRP A 182 -9.82 -9.53 -10.17
C TRP A 182 -8.34 -9.34 -9.87
N MET A 183 -7.94 -9.14 -8.62
CA MET A 183 -6.53 -9.08 -8.22
C MET A 183 -5.84 -10.43 -8.47
N LEU A 184 -6.49 -11.56 -8.15
CA LEU A 184 -6.01 -12.91 -8.49
C LEU A 184 -5.77 -13.09 -9.99
N ARG A 185 -6.71 -12.62 -10.84
CA ARG A 185 -6.56 -12.66 -12.30
C ARG A 185 -5.42 -11.77 -12.79
N THR A 186 -5.42 -10.51 -12.36
CA THR A 186 -4.47 -9.48 -12.79
C THR A 186 -3.06 -9.68 -12.27
N THR A 187 -2.86 -10.55 -11.26
CA THR A 187 -1.54 -11.03 -10.84
C THR A 187 -0.71 -11.54 -12.04
N SER A 188 -1.37 -12.19 -13.01
CA SER A 188 -0.73 -12.69 -14.25
C SER A 188 -0.34 -11.60 -15.25
N TYR A 189 -0.78 -10.36 -15.03
CA TYR A 189 -0.45 -9.21 -15.86
C TYR A 189 0.72 -8.41 -15.31
N THR A 190 1.21 -8.73 -14.10
CA THR A 190 2.37 -8.05 -13.53
C THR A 190 3.68 -8.58 -14.14
N PRO A 191 4.78 -7.81 -14.10
CA PRO A 191 6.10 -8.28 -14.56
C PRO A 191 6.60 -9.54 -13.84
N LEU A 192 6.08 -9.82 -12.64
CA LEU A 192 6.35 -11.04 -11.89
C LEU A 192 6.05 -12.30 -12.71
N ALA A 193 5.05 -12.23 -13.60
CA ALA A 193 4.66 -13.36 -14.45
C ALA A 193 5.76 -13.80 -15.44
N PHE A 194 6.73 -12.95 -15.75
CA PHE A 194 7.79 -13.21 -16.71
C PHE A 194 9.20 -13.24 -16.09
N THR A 195 9.35 -12.72 -14.88
CA THR A 195 10.64 -12.59 -14.19
C THR A 195 10.88 -13.70 -13.16
N ASP A 196 9.87 -14.05 -12.36
CA ASP A 196 9.98 -15.10 -11.35
C ASP A 196 8.71 -15.97 -11.28
N ALA A 197 8.78 -17.14 -11.93
CA ALA A 197 7.71 -18.12 -11.93
C ALA A 197 7.48 -18.78 -10.55
N ARG A 198 8.47 -18.79 -9.65
CA ARG A 198 8.32 -19.33 -8.30
C ARG A 198 7.56 -18.31 -7.43
N GLY A 199 8.01 -17.06 -7.41
CA GLY A 199 7.35 -15.95 -6.72
C GLY A 199 5.90 -15.79 -7.16
N LEU A 200 5.61 -15.87 -8.47
CA LEU A 200 4.24 -15.82 -8.99
C LEU A 200 3.35 -16.94 -8.43
N ARG A 201 3.85 -18.18 -8.38
CA ARG A 201 3.09 -19.33 -7.86
C ARG A 201 2.80 -19.16 -6.37
N ILE A 202 3.78 -18.67 -5.60
CA ILE A 202 3.63 -18.41 -4.18
C ILE A 202 2.60 -17.30 -3.96
N ALA A 203 2.72 -16.16 -4.65
CA ALA A 203 1.78 -15.04 -4.55
C ALA A 203 0.34 -15.46 -4.90
N LYS A 204 0.15 -16.18 -6.00
CA LYS A 204 -1.17 -16.71 -6.39
C LYS A 204 -1.72 -17.72 -5.37
N LYS A 205 -0.88 -18.63 -4.85
CA LYS A 205 -1.28 -19.61 -3.84
C LYS A 205 -1.74 -18.91 -2.57
N TRP A 206 -0.97 -17.95 -2.06
CA TRP A 206 -1.34 -17.18 -0.88
C TRP A 206 -2.64 -16.41 -1.08
N ARG A 207 -2.77 -15.65 -2.18
CA ARG A 207 -4.02 -14.94 -2.51
C ARG A 207 -5.21 -15.88 -2.65
N TRP A 208 -5.01 -17.05 -3.25
CA TRP A 208 -6.08 -18.03 -3.42
C TRP A 208 -6.54 -18.59 -2.06
N ILE A 209 -5.60 -18.94 -1.18
CA ILE A 209 -5.91 -19.45 0.16
C ILE A 209 -6.61 -18.38 0.99
N THR A 210 -6.10 -17.15 1.03
CA THR A 210 -6.71 -16.06 1.81
C THR A 210 -8.08 -15.67 1.24
N CYS A 211 -8.23 -15.62 -0.07
CA CYS A 211 -9.51 -15.41 -0.74
C CYS A 211 -10.51 -16.51 -0.35
N LEU A 212 -10.14 -17.79 -0.52
CA LEU A 212 -11.03 -18.90 -0.18
C LEU A 212 -11.39 -18.92 1.31
N ALA A 213 -10.44 -18.64 2.19
CA ALA A 213 -10.67 -18.52 3.63
C ALA A 213 -11.62 -17.35 3.94
N PHE A 214 -11.47 -16.20 3.26
CA PHE A 214 -12.35 -15.04 3.44
C PHE A 214 -13.80 -15.39 3.07
N PHE A 215 -14.02 -15.95 1.87
CA PHE A 215 -15.35 -16.40 1.45
C PHE A 215 -15.91 -17.52 2.34
N GLY A 216 -15.07 -18.48 2.74
CA GLY A 216 -15.45 -19.56 3.63
C GLY A 216 -15.89 -19.06 5.01
N THR A 217 -15.27 -17.98 5.51
CA THR A 217 -15.57 -17.35 6.81
C THR A 217 -16.90 -16.60 6.81
N ILE A 218 -17.37 -16.11 5.66
CA ILE A 218 -18.67 -15.42 5.54
C ILE A 218 -19.84 -16.37 5.90
N VAL A 219 -19.75 -17.65 5.55
CA VAL A 219 -20.84 -18.62 5.82
C VAL A 219 -21.15 -18.77 7.31
N PRO A 220 -20.18 -19.14 8.19
CA PRO A 220 -20.43 -19.21 9.61
C PRO A 220 -20.72 -17.83 10.22
N LEU A 221 -20.12 -16.75 9.70
CA LEU A 221 -20.43 -15.38 10.13
C LEU A 221 -21.95 -15.10 10.02
N VAL A 222 -22.55 -15.34 8.85
CA VAL A 222 -23.98 -15.10 8.61
C VAL A 222 -24.84 -16.01 9.49
N TYR A 223 -24.44 -17.28 9.67
CA TYR A 223 -25.15 -18.19 10.55
C TYR A 223 -25.21 -17.67 12.00
N PHE A 224 -24.07 -17.31 12.58
CA PHE A 224 -24.03 -16.78 13.95
C PHE A 224 -24.63 -15.38 14.06
N PHE A 225 -24.60 -14.59 12.98
CA PHE A 225 -25.33 -13.32 12.90
C PHE A 225 -26.83 -13.52 13.17
N ILE A 226 -27.43 -14.50 12.49
CA ILE A 226 -28.86 -14.84 12.67
C ILE A 226 -29.10 -15.39 14.07
N GLN A 227 -28.22 -16.25 14.60
CA GLN A 227 -28.36 -16.78 15.95
C GLN A 227 -28.37 -15.69 17.03
N HIS A 228 -27.54 -14.65 16.89
CA HIS A 228 -27.50 -13.57 17.87
C HIS A 228 -28.58 -12.51 17.66
N LYS A 229 -28.95 -12.16 16.41
CA LYS A 229 -29.95 -11.11 16.12
C LYS A 229 -31.39 -11.60 16.14
N VAL A 230 -31.65 -12.83 15.71
CA VAL A 230 -33.03 -13.34 15.52
C VAL A 230 -33.39 -14.35 16.59
N HIS A 231 -32.49 -15.29 16.88
CA HIS A 231 -32.75 -16.36 17.86
C HIS A 231 -32.31 -16.01 19.28
N HIS A 232 -31.61 -14.89 19.47
CA HIS A 232 -31.13 -14.39 20.77
C HIS A 232 -30.42 -15.47 21.60
N VAL A 233 -29.54 -16.26 20.95
CA VAL A 233 -28.77 -17.30 21.63
C VAL A 233 -27.60 -16.67 22.39
N ALA A 234 -27.51 -16.95 23.70
CA ALA A 234 -26.41 -16.47 24.54
C ALA A 234 -25.04 -16.97 24.04
N GLY A 235 -24.07 -16.07 23.91
CA GLY A 235 -22.71 -16.37 23.44
C GLY A 235 -22.56 -16.42 21.91
N ALA A 236 -23.66 -16.37 21.16
CA ALA A 236 -23.61 -16.37 19.70
C ALA A 236 -22.97 -15.09 19.14
N TYR A 237 -23.10 -13.95 19.84
CA TYR A 237 -22.47 -12.70 19.44
C TYR A 237 -20.94 -12.76 19.53
N SER A 238 -20.40 -13.36 20.60
CA SER A 238 -18.96 -13.56 20.75
C SER A 238 -18.39 -14.50 19.69
N ILE A 239 -19.12 -15.56 19.32
CA ILE A 239 -18.70 -16.46 18.23
C ILE A 239 -18.76 -15.74 16.88
N TYR A 240 -19.81 -14.95 16.64
CA TYR A 240 -19.92 -14.07 15.47
C TYR A 240 -18.72 -13.13 15.38
N ALA A 241 -18.32 -12.49 16.49
CA ALA A 241 -17.19 -11.58 16.55
C ALA A 241 -15.87 -12.26 16.12
N ILE A 242 -15.64 -13.53 16.46
CA ILE A 242 -14.45 -14.28 15.99
C ILE A 242 -14.35 -14.25 14.47
N PHE A 243 -15.47 -14.46 13.78
CA PHE A 243 -15.50 -14.48 12.32
C PHE A 243 -15.35 -13.07 11.74
N GLU A 244 -15.88 -12.03 12.38
CA GLU A 244 -15.60 -10.63 11.98
C GLU A 244 -14.11 -10.31 12.05
N TRP A 245 -13.47 -10.60 13.19
CA TRP A 245 -12.03 -10.41 13.37
C TRP A 245 -11.22 -11.22 12.35
N SER A 246 -11.65 -12.45 12.07
CA SER A 246 -11.02 -13.31 11.06
C SER A 246 -11.10 -12.69 9.66
N LEU A 247 -12.24 -12.11 9.28
CA LEU A 247 -12.38 -11.43 7.98
C LEU A 247 -11.41 -10.26 7.84
N ILE A 248 -11.25 -9.44 8.88
CA ILE A 248 -10.28 -8.34 8.88
C ILE A 248 -8.85 -8.86 8.70
N ILE A 249 -8.49 -9.92 9.44
CA ILE A 249 -7.14 -10.50 9.36
C ILE A 249 -6.85 -11.02 7.96
N LEU A 250 -7.79 -11.76 7.37
CA LEU A 250 -7.69 -12.36 6.04
C LEU A 250 -7.64 -11.30 4.94
N ASP A 251 -8.38 -10.21 5.10
CA ASP A 251 -8.42 -9.11 4.14
C ASP A 251 -7.09 -8.36 4.07
N VAL A 252 -6.52 -7.99 5.23
CA VAL A 252 -5.18 -7.39 5.30
C VAL A 252 -4.12 -8.37 4.80
N ALA A 253 -4.24 -9.67 5.11
CA ALA A 253 -3.31 -10.70 4.64
C ALA A 253 -3.34 -10.88 3.12
N PHE A 254 -4.52 -10.74 2.50
CA PHE A 254 -4.65 -10.77 1.04
C PHE A 254 -3.90 -9.60 0.39
N ASP A 255 -4.06 -8.39 0.93
CA ASP A 255 -3.36 -7.19 0.43
C ASP A 255 -1.84 -7.30 0.66
N ALA A 256 -1.40 -7.92 1.77
CA ALA A 256 0.02 -8.12 2.08
C ALA A 256 0.76 -8.94 1.01
N ALA A 257 0.07 -9.84 0.29
CA ALA A 257 0.66 -10.62 -0.79
C ALA A 257 1.22 -9.75 -1.93
N ALA A 258 0.81 -8.47 -2.05
CA ALA A 258 1.40 -7.51 -3.00
C ALA A 258 2.91 -7.29 -2.81
N MET A 259 3.47 -7.68 -1.66
CA MET A 259 4.91 -7.62 -1.42
C MET A 259 5.74 -8.38 -2.47
N TYR A 260 5.21 -9.49 -3.02
CA TYR A 260 5.92 -10.28 -4.03
C TYR A 260 6.08 -9.49 -5.32
N GLU A 261 5.02 -8.83 -5.80
CA GLU A 261 5.09 -7.99 -6.99
C GLU A 261 5.89 -6.71 -6.76
N PHE A 262 5.78 -6.11 -5.58
CA PHE A 262 6.49 -4.87 -5.24
C PHE A 262 7.98 -5.08 -4.98
N SER A 263 8.44 -6.31 -4.81
CA SER A 263 9.88 -6.64 -4.80
C SER A 263 10.59 -6.34 -6.12
N LEU A 264 9.82 -6.19 -7.21
CA LEU A 264 10.31 -5.84 -8.54
C LEU A 264 10.24 -4.34 -8.83
N VAL A 265 9.79 -3.53 -7.86
CA VAL A 265 9.56 -2.10 -8.03
C VAL A 265 10.52 -1.31 -7.17
N ASP A 266 11.15 -0.33 -7.79
CA ASP A 266 11.95 0.68 -7.11
C ASP A 266 11.32 2.06 -7.29
N ILE A 267 11.13 2.77 -6.18
CA ILE A 267 10.64 4.15 -6.18
C ILE A 267 11.87 5.05 -6.14
N ILE A 268 12.12 5.77 -7.23
CA ILE A 268 13.28 6.66 -7.38
C ILE A 268 12.81 8.11 -7.42
N ILE A 269 13.32 8.92 -6.50
CA ILE A 269 13.10 10.38 -6.50
C ILE A 269 14.27 11.02 -7.25
N LYS A 270 13.97 11.68 -8.38
CA LYS A 270 14.96 12.39 -9.21
C LYS A 270 14.78 13.89 -9.10
N GLU A 271 15.88 14.62 -9.12
CA GLU A 271 15.84 16.08 -9.22
C GLU A 271 15.21 16.50 -10.56
N SER A 272 14.33 17.50 -10.52
CA SER A 272 13.73 18.06 -11.73
C SER A 272 14.77 18.88 -12.47
N THR A 273 15.23 18.38 -13.63
CA THR A 273 16.17 19.09 -14.52
C THR A 273 15.61 20.43 -15.03
N SER A 274 14.31 20.69 -14.85
CA SER A 274 13.66 21.96 -15.17
C SER A 274 13.95 23.09 -14.18
N ALA A 275 14.44 22.79 -12.97
CA ALA A 275 14.83 23.81 -11.99
C ALA A 275 16.21 24.44 -12.32
N THR A 276 17.08 23.71 -13.03
CA THR A 276 18.45 24.15 -13.35
C THR A 276 18.51 25.14 -14.52
N LYS A 277 17.49 25.19 -15.40
CA LYS A 277 17.46 26.16 -16.52
C LYS A 277 17.22 27.62 -16.12
N LYS A 278 17.05 27.91 -14.81
CA LYS A 278 16.83 29.28 -14.31
C LYS A 278 17.98 29.80 -13.43
N ALA A 279 19.06 29.04 -13.29
CA ALA A 279 20.21 29.42 -12.49
C ALA A 279 21.48 29.39 -13.36
N ASP A 280 21.59 30.34 -14.29
CA ASP A 280 22.88 30.80 -14.80
C ASP A 280 23.57 31.58 -13.67
N ASP A 281 24.09 30.87 -12.66
CA ASP A 281 24.93 31.43 -11.60
C ASP A 281 26.40 31.06 -11.90
N PRO A 282 27.32 32.03 -12.10
CA PRO A 282 28.69 31.78 -12.58
C PRO A 282 29.61 30.97 -11.63
N LEU A 283 29.13 30.46 -10.49
CA LEU A 283 29.96 29.81 -9.48
C LEU A 283 30.00 28.27 -9.53
N ALA A 284 29.29 27.62 -10.46
CA ALA A 284 29.15 26.15 -10.49
C ALA A 284 30.39 25.37 -10.97
N GLY A 285 31.57 25.98 -11.01
CA GLY A 285 32.81 25.39 -11.53
C GLY A 285 33.75 24.75 -10.50
N ARG A 286 33.37 24.54 -9.23
CA ARG A 286 34.38 24.31 -8.16
C ARG A 286 34.41 22.99 -7.39
N PHE A 287 33.57 21.99 -7.66
CA PHE A 287 33.63 20.75 -6.87
C PHE A 287 33.62 19.48 -7.72
N GLY A 288 34.79 18.83 -7.78
CA GLY A 288 34.99 17.55 -8.47
C GLY A 288 34.44 16.34 -7.68
N PRO A 289 34.37 15.15 -8.31
CA PRO A 289 33.54 14.02 -7.86
C PRO A 289 34.02 13.28 -6.58
N GLY A 290 35.11 13.71 -5.94
CA GLY A 290 35.77 12.98 -4.87
C GLY A 290 35.31 13.29 -3.44
N GLU A 291 34.61 14.40 -3.18
CA GLU A 291 34.36 14.86 -1.81
C GLU A 291 32.94 14.58 -1.26
N LEU A 292 31.99 14.14 -2.10
CA LEU A 292 30.58 14.02 -1.68
C LEU A 292 30.21 12.71 -0.97
N SER A 293 31.10 11.72 -0.90
CA SER A 293 30.86 10.49 -0.12
C SER A 293 30.92 10.75 1.39
N LYS A 294 31.75 11.72 1.83
CA LYS A 294 31.80 12.16 3.25
C LYS A 294 30.66 13.12 3.62
N ALA A 295 29.92 13.67 2.66
CA ALA A 295 28.85 14.65 2.91
C ALA A 295 27.52 14.00 3.33
N SER A 296 27.22 12.77 2.90
CA SER A 296 25.93 12.10 3.17
C SER A 296 25.71 11.83 4.67
N GLY A 297 26.72 11.34 5.39
CA GLY A 297 26.64 11.15 6.85
C GLY A 297 26.51 12.46 7.64
N ARG A 298 27.05 13.56 7.10
CA ARG A 298 26.98 14.91 7.70
C ARG A 298 25.64 15.58 7.42
N GLN A 299 24.95 15.21 6.35
CA GLN A 299 23.66 15.77 5.95
C GLN A 299 22.51 15.26 6.84
N TRP A 300 22.53 14.00 7.28
CA TRP A 300 21.54 13.49 8.23
C TRP A 300 21.72 14.12 9.63
N GLY A 301 22.97 14.27 10.07
CA GLY A 301 23.30 15.04 11.29
C GLY A 301 22.83 16.49 11.20
N SER A 302 23.03 17.14 10.04
CA SER A 302 22.58 18.51 9.76
C SER A 302 21.05 18.67 9.79
N VAL A 303 20.31 17.73 9.18
CA VAL A 303 18.83 17.74 9.17
C VAL A 303 18.29 17.53 10.59
N VAL A 304 18.85 16.60 11.37
CA VAL A 304 18.47 16.40 12.77
C VAL A 304 18.80 17.65 13.59
N THR A 305 19.99 18.24 13.46
CA THR A 305 20.31 19.51 14.14
C THR A 305 19.47 20.69 13.67
N THR A 306 18.99 20.69 12.43
CA THR A 306 18.09 21.73 11.91
C THR A 306 16.69 21.56 12.49
N LEU A 307 16.18 20.34 12.55
CA LEU A 307 14.91 20.00 13.21
C LEU A 307 14.93 20.31 14.72
N PHE A 308 16.10 20.19 15.36
CA PHE A 308 16.32 20.57 16.77
C PHE A 308 16.95 21.95 16.97
N SER A 309 16.98 22.80 15.92
CA SER A 309 17.51 24.16 15.99
C SER A 309 16.67 25.03 16.95
N ALA A 310 17.31 26.03 17.55
CA ALA A 310 16.67 26.93 18.52
C ALA A 310 15.38 27.55 17.97
N SER A 311 15.35 27.94 16.69
CA SER A 311 14.17 28.51 16.03
C SER A 311 12.97 27.55 16.00
N HIS A 312 13.19 26.26 15.72
CA HIS A 312 12.13 25.25 15.71
C HIS A 312 11.66 24.91 17.13
N ARG A 313 12.55 24.96 18.12
CA ARG A 313 12.16 24.83 19.54
C ARG A 313 11.28 25.99 20.00
N HIS A 314 11.60 27.21 19.58
CA HIS A 314 10.75 28.38 19.84
C HIS A 314 9.39 28.23 19.16
N PHE A 315 9.35 27.83 17.89
CA PHE A 315 8.09 27.59 17.18
C PHE A 315 7.23 26.49 17.84
N LEU A 316 7.83 25.38 18.26
CA LEU A 316 7.13 24.30 18.96
C LEU A 316 6.64 24.75 20.35
N ALA A 317 7.44 25.51 21.09
CA ALA A 317 7.05 26.08 22.36
C ALA A 317 5.88 27.06 22.21
N ASP A 318 5.93 27.96 21.22
CA ASP A 318 4.85 28.91 20.93
C ASP A 318 3.58 28.19 20.48
N THR A 319 3.70 27.15 19.65
CA THR A 319 2.57 26.33 19.22
C THR A 319 1.93 25.59 20.40
N TYR A 320 2.75 25.03 21.29
CA TYR A 320 2.29 24.37 22.51
C TYR A 320 1.62 25.35 23.47
N MET A 321 2.21 26.52 23.68
CA MET A 321 1.64 27.56 24.55
C MET A 321 0.35 28.12 23.96
N ALA A 322 0.25 28.29 22.64
CA ALA A 322 -0.98 28.67 21.97
C ALA A 322 -2.07 27.61 22.16
N PHE A 323 -1.73 26.32 22.01
CA PHE A 323 -2.65 25.22 22.27
C PHE A 323 -3.15 25.21 23.71
N VAL A 324 -2.26 25.32 24.70
CA VAL A 324 -2.62 25.37 26.13
C VAL A 324 -3.48 26.60 26.42
N PHE A 325 -3.13 27.78 25.90
CA PHE A 325 -3.91 29.01 26.05
C PHE A 325 -5.32 28.85 25.50
N TRP A 326 -5.48 28.39 24.26
CA TRP A 326 -6.80 28.20 23.64
C TRP A 326 -7.62 27.12 24.33
N THR A 327 -6.98 26.08 24.86
CA THR A 327 -7.65 25.03 25.63
C THR A 327 -8.15 25.56 26.98
N LEU A 328 -7.35 26.35 27.69
CA LEU A 328 -7.76 26.95 28.96
C LEU A 328 -8.78 28.08 28.78
N PHE A 329 -8.62 28.90 27.73
CA PHE A 329 -9.56 29.98 27.41
C PHE A 329 -10.95 29.43 27.08
N THR A 330 -11.02 28.34 26.31
CA THR A 330 -12.30 27.67 26.03
C THR A 330 -12.86 26.96 27.25
N ALA A 331 -12.02 26.42 28.15
CA ALA A 331 -12.47 25.80 29.40
C ALA A 331 -12.98 26.81 30.45
N LEU A 332 -12.49 28.05 30.45
CA LEU A 332 -12.91 29.12 31.37
C LEU A 332 -14.03 30.01 30.80
N GLY A 333 -14.32 29.91 29.50
CA GLY A 333 -15.38 30.63 28.80
C GLY A 333 -16.74 29.91 28.79
N ALA A 334 -16.94 28.92 29.66
CA ALA A 334 -18.20 28.19 29.88
C ALA A 334 -18.77 28.49 31.26
#